data_AF-A0A0Q6MIB0-F1
#
_entry.id   AF-A0A0Q6MIB0-F1
#
_cell.length_a   1.000
_cell.length_b   1.000
_cell.length_c   1.000
_cell.angle_alpha   90.00
_cell.angle_beta   90.00
_cell.angle_gamma   90.00
#
_symmetry.space_group_name_H-M   'P 1'
#
loop_
_entity.id
_entity.type
_entity.pdbx_description
1 polymer ?
#
loop_
_entity_poly.entity_id
_entity_poly.type
_entity_poly.pdbx_seq_one_letter_code
_entity_poly.pdbx_strand_id
1 'polypeptide(L)'
;MVFSAKTFVRRATAASLLSLMLASCVVVEEGPGPGPRPPRPEPGPQFCTREYDPVCARRGNDRQTFGNSCMADAAGYRVIRRGECRGGGDGGWNGGGGNGGWNGGGGGNQQFCTREYRPVCGQRGGSLRTFPNACEADSAGFRVVDNGAC
;
A
#
# COMPACT_ATOMS: atom_id res chain seq x y z
N MET A 1 46.25 70.26 -28.08
CA MET A 1 45.00 69.81 -27.42
C MET A 1 45.35 69.29 -26.04
N VAL A 2 45.08 70.05 -24.98
CA VAL A 2 45.44 69.65 -23.60
C VAL A 2 44.19 69.10 -22.92
N PHE A 3 44.06 67.78 -22.88
CA PHE A 3 42.96 67.12 -22.21
C PHE A 3 43.18 67.20 -20.70
N SER A 4 42.41 68.05 -20.02
CA SER A 4 42.54 68.27 -18.58
C SER A 4 42.22 66.98 -17.82
N ALA A 5 43.23 66.43 -17.14
CA ALA A 5 43.15 65.17 -16.39
C ALA A 5 41.99 65.16 -15.38
N LYS A 6 41.62 66.32 -14.82
CA LYS A 6 40.47 66.46 -13.90
C LYS A 6 39.13 66.16 -14.58
N THR A 7 38.98 66.51 -15.86
CA THR A 7 37.78 66.23 -16.65
C THR A 7 37.72 64.76 -17.05
N PHE A 8 38.87 64.15 -17.35
CA PHE A 8 38.97 62.72 -17.65
C PHE A 8 38.63 61.87 -16.42
N VAL A 9 39.16 62.23 -15.25
CA VAL A 9 38.87 61.53 -13.98
C VAL A 9 37.38 61.64 -13.62
N ARG A 10 36.76 62.82 -13.73
CA ARG A 10 35.32 63.00 -13.45
C ARG A 10 34.42 62.22 -14.40
N ARG A 11 34.79 62.12 -15.68
CA ARG A 11 34.05 61.33 -16.67
C ARG A 11 34.22 59.84 -16.45
N ALA A 12 35.42 59.39 -16.08
CA ALA A 12 35.70 57.99 -15.75
C ALA A 12 34.93 57.56 -14.48
N THR A 13 34.90 58.39 -13.43
CA THR A 13 34.13 58.08 -12.22
C THR A 13 32.63 58.04 -12.49
N ALA A 14 32.11 58.97 -13.31
CA ALA A 14 30.69 58.98 -13.69
C ALA A 14 30.32 57.73 -14.52
N ALA A 15 31.19 57.32 -15.46
CA ALA A 15 30.98 56.11 -16.25
C ALA A 15 31.03 54.85 -15.39
N SER A 16 31.98 54.72 -14.46
CA SER A 16 32.06 53.57 -13.56
C SER A 16 30.86 53.46 -12.62
N LEU A 17 30.38 54.58 -12.07
CA LEU A 17 29.18 54.59 -11.22
C LEU A 17 27.91 54.24 -12.01
N LEU A 18 27.79 54.71 -13.25
CA LEU A 18 26.66 54.38 -14.13
C LEU A 18 26.66 52.90 -14.53
N SER A 19 27.84 52.33 -14.81
CA SER A 19 27.99 50.89 -15.09
C SER A 19 27.62 50.02 -13.88
N LEU A 20 27.98 50.44 -12.66
CA LEU A 20 27.57 49.75 -11.42
C LEU A 20 26.05 49.81 -11.19
N MET A 21 25.41 50.95 -11.50
CA MET A 21 23.95 51.09 -11.42
C MET A 21 23.22 50.21 -12.43
N LEU A 22 23.70 50.14 -13.68
CA LEU A 22 23.12 49.28 -14.70
C LEU A 22 23.32 47.78 -14.43
N ALA A 23 24.35 47.41 -13.66
CA ALA A 23 24.58 46.03 -13.22
C ALA A 23 23.66 45.58 -12.06
N SER A 24 22.89 46.49 -11.45
CA SER A 24 22.03 46.19 -10.29
C SER A 24 20.66 45.57 -10.63
N CYS A 25 20.34 45.40 -11.91
CA CYS A 25 19.12 44.73 -12.34
C CYS A 25 19.32 43.21 -12.44
N VAL A 26 19.38 42.51 -11.31
CA VAL A 26 19.18 41.04 -11.32
C VAL A 26 17.68 40.77 -11.40
N VAL A 27 17.24 40.17 -12.50
CA VAL A 27 15.90 39.60 -12.57
C VAL A 27 15.92 38.34 -11.73
N VAL A 28 15.21 38.35 -10.60
CA VAL A 28 14.91 37.10 -9.88
C VAL A 28 13.93 36.34 -10.78
N GLU A 29 14.40 35.28 -11.42
CA GLU A 29 13.49 34.33 -12.06
C GLU A 29 12.77 33.60 -10.92
N GLU A 30 11.57 34.05 -10.58
CA GLU A 30 10.65 33.29 -9.72
C GLU A 30 10.18 32.07 -10.52
N GLY A 31 11.06 31.07 -10.65
CA GLY A 31 10.68 29.77 -11.15
C GLY A 31 9.48 29.26 -10.34
N PRO A 32 8.54 28.54 -10.96
CA PRO A 32 7.36 28.03 -10.26
C PRO A 32 7.83 27.22 -9.05
N GLY A 33 7.58 27.76 -7.86
CA GLY A 33 7.98 27.13 -6.61
C GLY A 33 7.39 25.73 -6.49
N PRO A 34 7.95 24.89 -5.59
CA PRO A 34 7.36 23.59 -5.31
C PRO A 34 5.88 23.77 -4.99
N GLY A 35 5.02 23.10 -5.75
CA GLY A 35 3.57 23.21 -5.59
C GLY A 35 3.13 22.93 -4.14
N PRO A 36 1.96 23.44 -3.74
CA PRO A 36 1.45 23.24 -2.39
C PRO A 36 1.45 21.76 -2.03
N ARG A 37 1.98 21.44 -0.83
CA ARG A 37 1.96 20.07 -0.32
C ARG A 37 0.51 19.62 -0.17
N PRO A 38 0.18 18.37 -0.55
CA PRO A 38 -1.17 17.86 -0.35
C PRO A 38 -1.54 17.94 1.14
N PRO A 39 -2.80 18.26 1.46
CA PRO A 39 -3.25 18.30 2.84
C PRO A 39 -3.03 16.95 3.51
N ARG A 40 -2.68 16.98 4.80
CA ARG A 40 -2.59 15.77 5.62
C ARG A 40 -3.96 15.09 5.63
N PRO A 41 -4.05 13.75 5.50
CA PRO A 41 -5.31 13.04 5.65
C PRO A 41 -6.00 13.46 6.95
N GLU A 42 -7.25 13.91 6.85
CA GLU A 42 -8.03 14.29 8.01
C GLU A 42 -8.19 13.08 8.95
N PRO A 43 -8.21 13.29 10.27
CA PRO A 43 -8.54 12.22 11.22
C PRO A 43 -9.90 11.61 10.84
N GLY A 44 -9.97 10.29 10.74
CA GLY A 44 -11.22 9.58 10.45
C GLY A 44 -12.29 9.81 11.52
N PRO A 45 -13.54 9.39 11.25
CA PRO A 45 -14.64 9.51 12.21
C PRO A 45 -14.30 8.85 13.55
N GLN A 46 -14.57 9.54 14.66
CA GLN A 46 -14.27 9.06 16.02
C GLN A 46 -15.30 8.03 16.51
N PHE A 47 -16.50 8.06 15.93
CA PHE A 47 -17.61 7.19 16.30
C PHE A 47 -18.23 6.57 15.06
N CYS A 48 -18.43 5.25 15.11
CA CYS A 48 -19.09 4.50 14.07
C CYS A 48 -20.32 3.76 14.60
N THR A 49 -21.34 3.66 13.76
CA THR A 49 -22.48 2.78 14.04
C THR A 49 -22.02 1.32 14.02
N ARG A 50 -22.78 0.46 14.70
CA ARG A 50 -22.59 -1.00 14.67
C ARG A 50 -23.32 -1.68 13.50
N GLU A 51 -23.72 -0.89 12.50
CA GLU A 51 -24.29 -1.37 11.24
C GLU A 51 -23.27 -2.28 10.53
N TYR A 52 -23.71 -3.42 10.02
CA TYR A 52 -22.85 -4.34 9.27
C TYR A 52 -23.14 -4.26 7.78
N ASP A 53 -22.30 -3.53 7.07
CA ASP A 53 -22.31 -3.29 5.62
C ASP A 53 -20.89 -3.47 5.08
N PRO A 54 -20.40 -4.71 4.90
CA PRO A 54 -18.99 -4.97 4.74
C PRO A 54 -18.39 -4.30 3.52
N VAL A 55 -17.15 -3.81 3.65
CA VAL A 55 -16.40 -3.17 2.57
C VAL A 55 -14.97 -3.68 2.52
N CYS A 56 -14.42 -3.73 1.30
CA CYS A 56 -13.01 -4.02 1.09
C CYS A 56 -12.26 -2.70 0.93
N ALA A 57 -11.33 -2.43 1.83
CA ALA A 57 -10.58 -1.19 1.88
C ALA A 57 -9.06 -1.45 1.83
N ARG A 58 -8.28 -0.45 1.42
CA ARG A 58 -6.82 -0.55 1.29
C ARG A 58 -6.09 0.64 1.91
N ARG A 59 -4.93 0.34 2.48
CA ARG A 59 -3.95 1.32 2.94
C ARG A 59 -2.57 0.91 2.42
N GLY A 60 -2.00 1.68 1.50
CA GLY A 60 -0.76 1.29 0.83
C GLY A 60 -0.93 -0.02 0.04
N ASN A 61 -0.22 -1.07 0.44
CA ASN A 61 -0.31 -2.41 -0.14
C ASN A 61 -1.28 -3.34 0.60
N ASP A 62 -1.74 -2.96 1.80
CA ASP A 62 -2.55 -3.80 2.67
C ASP A 62 -4.03 -3.71 2.27
N ARG A 63 -4.74 -4.84 2.23
CA ARG A 63 -6.17 -4.91 1.92
C ARG A 63 -6.89 -5.65 3.02
N GLN A 64 -7.94 -5.03 3.57
CA GLN A 64 -8.68 -5.61 4.68
C GLN A 64 -10.19 -5.39 4.51
N THR A 65 -10.95 -6.36 4.99
CA THR A 65 -12.41 -6.27 5.12
C THR A 65 -12.77 -5.51 6.40
N PHE A 66 -13.62 -4.49 6.28
CA PHE A 66 -14.19 -3.78 7.41
C PHE A 66 -15.69 -4.04 7.50
N GLY A 67 -16.23 -4.06 8.73
CA GLY A 67 -17.65 -4.30 8.97
C GLY A 67 -18.57 -3.23 8.38
N ASN A 68 -18.08 -2.00 8.23
CA ASN A 68 -18.73 -0.94 7.45
C ASN A 68 -17.71 0.10 6.96
N SER A 69 -18.17 1.04 6.12
CA SER A 69 -17.32 2.12 5.58
C SER A 69 -16.77 3.06 6.66
N CYS A 70 -17.56 3.37 7.68
CA CYS A 70 -17.12 4.22 8.78
C CYS A 70 -15.91 3.61 9.50
N MET A 71 -15.95 2.31 9.79
CA MET A 71 -14.83 1.62 10.44
C MET A 71 -13.57 1.60 9.56
N ALA A 72 -13.72 1.48 8.24
CA ALA A 72 -12.59 1.58 7.32
C ALA A 72 -11.96 2.99 7.35
N ASP A 73 -12.78 4.03 7.30
CA ASP A 73 -12.34 5.42 7.32
C ASP A 73 -11.69 5.80 8.67
N ALA A 74 -12.28 5.35 9.78
CA ALA A 74 -11.72 5.53 11.12
C ALA A 74 -10.34 4.88 11.28
N ALA A 75 -10.13 3.73 10.61
CA ALA A 75 -8.85 3.03 10.56
C ALA A 75 -7.87 3.62 9.52
N GLY A 76 -8.26 4.63 8.75
CA GLY A 76 -7.43 5.25 7.71
C GLY A 76 -7.26 4.39 6.45
N TYR A 77 -8.19 3.47 6.20
CA TYR A 77 -8.25 2.69 4.98
C TYR A 77 -9.19 3.35 3.98
N ARG A 78 -8.81 3.35 2.69
CA ARG A 78 -9.69 3.82 1.61
C ARG A 78 -10.51 2.66 1.07
N VAL A 79 -11.84 2.76 1.11
CA VAL A 79 -12.74 1.77 0.50
C VAL A 79 -12.48 1.67 -1.00
N ILE A 80 -12.21 0.45 -1.50
CA ILE A 80 -12.04 0.16 -2.92
C ILE A 80 -13.34 -0.38 -3.51
N ARG A 81 -14.06 -1.22 -2.76
CA ARG A 81 -15.34 -1.78 -3.19
C ARG A 81 -16.25 -2.17 -2.04
N ARG A 82 -17.53 -2.31 -2.35
CA ARG A 82 -18.52 -2.94 -1.46
C ARG A 82 -18.27 -4.44 -1.35
N GLY A 83 -18.68 -5.01 -0.21
CA GLY A 83 -18.44 -6.39 0.18
C GLY A 83 -17.00 -6.65 0.61
N GLU A 84 -16.80 -7.78 1.27
CA GLU A 84 -15.52 -8.25 1.81
C GLU A 84 -14.47 -8.46 0.73
N CYS A 85 -13.18 -8.32 1.05
CA CYS A 85 -12.08 -8.53 0.11
C CYS A 85 -12.04 -9.97 -0.45
N ARG A 86 -11.80 -10.12 -1.75
CA ARG A 86 -11.76 -11.41 -2.46
C ARG A 86 -10.29 -11.83 -2.43
N GLY A 87 -9.94 -12.77 -1.55
CA GLY A 87 -8.58 -13.32 -1.43
C GLY A 87 -7.62 -12.59 -0.47
N GLY A 88 -8.13 -11.91 0.56
CA GLY A 88 -7.31 -11.33 1.65
C GLY A 88 -7.65 -12.01 2.96
N GLY A 89 -6.91 -13.06 3.30
CA GLY A 89 -7.01 -13.75 4.58
C GLY A 89 -6.21 -12.97 5.63
N ASP A 90 -6.81 -11.93 6.18
CA ASP A 90 -6.21 -11.14 7.25
C ASP A 90 -7.26 -10.27 7.94
N GLY A 91 -7.81 -10.79 9.05
CA GLY A 91 -8.50 -9.96 10.05
C GLY A 91 -9.81 -10.49 10.65
N GLY A 92 -9.76 -11.64 11.32
CA GLY A 92 -10.51 -11.91 12.56
C GLY A 92 -12.04 -11.90 12.56
N TRP A 93 -12.66 -13.08 12.44
CA TRP A 93 -13.93 -13.38 13.10
C TRP A 93 -13.76 -14.66 13.94
N ASN A 94 -13.66 -14.48 15.26
CA ASN A 94 -13.93 -15.55 16.23
C ASN A 94 -15.45 -15.56 16.43
N GLY A 95 -16.15 -16.49 15.79
CA GLY A 95 -17.60 -16.54 15.87
C GLY A 95 -18.20 -17.52 14.87
N GLY A 96 -18.25 -18.78 15.28
CA GLY A 96 -19.28 -19.77 14.97
C GLY A 96 -19.96 -19.76 13.61
N GLY A 97 -19.87 -20.89 12.92
CA GLY A 97 -20.91 -21.32 12.00
C GLY A 97 -20.45 -21.44 10.55
N GLY A 98 -19.96 -22.62 10.22
CA GLY A 98 -20.62 -23.45 9.23
C GLY A 98 -20.69 -22.96 7.79
N ASN A 99 -20.19 -23.85 6.92
CA ASN A 99 -20.47 -24.00 5.51
C ASN A 99 -19.75 -23.02 4.57
N GLY A 100 -18.62 -23.50 4.06
CA GLY A 100 -17.92 -22.86 2.96
C GLY A 100 -16.98 -23.84 2.30
N GLY A 101 -17.49 -24.60 1.32
CA GLY A 101 -16.62 -25.25 0.36
C GLY A 101 -15.84 -24.19 -0.40
N TRP A 102 -14.52 -24.14 -0.21
CA TRP A 102 -13.63 -23.33 -1.03
C TRP A 102 -12.35 -24.08 -1.30
N ASN A 103 -12.16 -24.32 -2.59
CA ASN A 103 -10.94 -24.75 -3.23
C ASN A 103 -9.81 -23.76 -2.89
N GLY A 104 -8.72 -24.27 -2.29
CA GLY A 104 -7.42 -23.64 -2.35
C GLY A 104 -6.95 -22.89 -1.10
N GLY A 105 -6.09 -23.55 -0.33
CA GLY A 105 -4.73 -23.07 -0.16
C GLY A 105 -4.40 -22.27 1.11
N GLY A 106 -3.85 -23.00 2.08
CA GLY A 106 -2.62 -22.57 2.78
C GLY A 106 -2.79 -21.69 4.01
N GLY A 107 -2.58 -22.29 5.18
CA GLY A 107 -2.37 -21.54 6.43
C GLY A 107 -2.41 -22.45 7.64
N GLY A 108 -1.30 -23.16 7.88
CA GLY A 108 -1.15 -24.15 8.94
C GLY A 108 -1.55 -23.61 10.31
N ASN A 109 -2.64 -24.14 10.84
CA ASN A 109 -3.03 -24.13 12.24
C ASN A 109 -3.72 -25.47 12.46
N GLN A 110 -3.22 -26.31 13.37
CA GLN A 110 -3.70 -27.67 13.69
C GLN A 110 -5.14 -27.96 13.21
N GLN A 111 -5.30 -28.47 12.00
CA GLN A 111 -6.58 -29.00 11.53
C GLN A 111 -6.82 -30.37 12.17
N PHE A 112 -8.00 -30.56 12.77
CA PHE A 112 -8.46 -31.87 13.20
C PHE A 112 -8.84 -32.69 11.97
N CYS A 113 -7.94 -33.57 11.53
CA CYS A 113 -8.24 -34.50 10.44
C CYS A 113 -9.00 -35.73 10.94
N THR A 114 -10.00 -36.15 10.19
CA THR A 114 -10.66 -37.45 10.39
C THR A 114 -9.71 -38.57 9.99
N ARG A 115 -9.82 -39.74 10.64
CA ARG A 115 -9.06 -40.95 10.29
C ARG A 115 -9.64 -41.69 9.07
N GLU A 116 -10.31 -40.98 8.17
CA GLU A 116 -10.84 -41.54 6.94
C GLU A 116 -9.67 -41.81 5.99
N TYR A 117 -9.64 -42.99 5.39
CA TYR A 117 -8.61 -43.38 4.43
C TYR A 117 -9.11 -43.17 2.99
N ARG A 118 -8.66 -42.08 2.37
CA ARG A 118 -8.93 -41.69 0.98
C ARG A 118 -7.64 -41.11 0.40
N PRO A 119 -6.70 -41.96 -0.02
CA PRO A 119 -5.32 -41.55 -0.22
C PRO A 119 -5.18 -40.52 -1.34
N VAL A 120 -4.24 -39.59 -1.16
CA VAL A 120 -3.93 -38.56 -2.15
C VAL A 120 -2.42 -38.40 -2.33
N CYS A 121 -2.02 -37.91 -3.50
CA CYS A 121 -0.63 -37.62 -3.82
C CYS A 121 -0.39 -36.14 -3.60
N GLY A 122 0.46 -35.81 -2.63
CA GLY A 122 0.83 -34.45 -2.27
C GLY A 122 2.21 -34.08 -2.80
N GLN A 123 2.37 -32.83 -3.27
CA GLN A 123 3.64 -32.27 -3.71
C GLN A 123 4.09 -31.11 -2.81
N ARG A 124 5.36 -31.13 -2.40
CA ARG A 124 6.04 -30.00 -1.74
C ARG A 124 7.49 -29.91 -2.20
N GLY A 125 7.87 -28.79 -2.82
CA GLY A 125 9.26 -28.51 -3.19
C GLY A 125 9.90 -29.55 -4.12
N GLY A 126 9.11 -30.18 -4.99
CA GLY A 126 9.56 -31.23 -5.91
C GLY A 126 9.44 -32.67 -5.36
N SER A 127 9.21 -32.85 -4.07
CA SER A 127 8.97 -34.16 -3.47
C SER A 127 7.50 -34.55 -3.54
N LEU A 128 7.23 -35.78 -3.95
CA LEU A 128 5.91 -36.41 -3.93
C LEU A 128 5.78 -37.34 -2.72
N ARG A 129 4.65 -37.28 -2.02
CA ARG A 129 4.33 -38.15 -0.88
C ARG A 129 2.84 -38.50 -0.88
N THR A 130 2.55 -39.76 -0.60
CA THR A 130 1.18 -40.24 -0.39
C THR A 130 0.72 -39.94 1.02
N PHE A 131 -0.46 -39.36 1.16
CA PHE A 131 -1.10 -39.07 2.45
C PHE A 131 -2.37 -39.92 2.61
N PRO A 132 -2.74 -40.33 3.83
CA PRO A 132 -3.97 -41.08 4.10
C PRO A 132 -5.24 -40.38 3.64
N ASN A 133 -5.25 -39.04 3.67
CA ASN A 133 -6.31 -38.21 3.10
C ASN A 133 -5.82 -36.79 2.79
N ALA A 134 -6.67 -36.02 2.09
CA ALA A 134 -6.38 -34.64 1.69
C ALA A 134 -6.16 -33.68 2.86
N CYS A 135 -6.85 -33.89 4.00
CA CYS A 135 -6.63 -33.09 5.20
C CYS A 135 -5.21 -33.29 5.76
N GLU A 136 -4.74 -34.54 5.81
CA GLU A 136 -3.39 -34.85 6.28
C GLU A 136 -2.31 -34.30 5.33
N ALA A 137 -2.58 -34.27 4.02
CA ALA A 137 -1.68 -33.61 3.05
C ALA A 137 -1.60 -32.09 3.28
N ASP A 138 -2.74 -31.42 3.39
CA ASP A 138 -2.81 -29.95 3.58
C ASP A 138 -2.21 -29.53 4.93
N SER A 139 -2.54 -30.24 6.02
CA SER A 139 -1.97 -29.99 7.35
C SER A 139 -0.45 -30.21 7.41
N ALA A 140 0.10 -31.11 6.60
CA ALA A 140 1.54 -31.30 6.43
C ALA A 140 2.19 -30.29 5.46
N GLY A 141 1.40 -29.40 4.85
CA GLY A 141 1.86 -28.38 3.90
C GLY A 141 2.16 -28.92 2.50
N PHE A 142 1.48 -30.00 2.08
CA PHE A 142 1.59 -30.56 0.74
C PHE A 142 0.36 -30.20 -0.10
N ARG A 143 0.59 -29.79 -1.35
CA ARG A 143 -0.48 -29.53 -2.31
C ARG A 143 -0.89 -30.83 -2.99
N VAL A 144 -2.17 -31.19 -2.93
CA VAL A 144 -2.69 -32.37 -3.63
C VAL A 144 -2.58 -32.19 -5.15
N VAL A 145 -1.95 -33.15 -5.82
CA VAL A 145 -1.79 -33.21 -7.28
C VAL A 145 -2.55 -34.38 -7.91
N ASP A 146 -2.85 -35.43 -7.14
CA ASP A 146 -3.64 -36.59 -7.58
C ASP A 146 -4.56 -37.11 -6.44
N ASN A 147 -5.69 -37.72 -6.81
CA ASN A 147 -6.68 -38.31 -5.90
C ASN A 147 -6.38 -39.79 -5.54
N GLY A 148 -5.15 -40.23 -5.76
CA GLY A 148 -4.62 -41.54 -5.38
C GLY A 148 -3.21 -41.44 -4.84
N ALA A 149 -2.56 -42.58 -4.56
CA ALA A 149 -1.17 -42.58 -4.15
C ALA A 149 -0.23 -42.04 -5.26
N CYS A 150 0.85 -41.40 -4.85
CA CYS A 150 2.09 -41.35 -5.64
C CYS A 150 2.72 -42.76 -5.65
#